data_AF-A0A239AEJ8-F1
#
_entry.id   AF-A0A239AEJ8-F1
#
_cell.length_a   1.000
_cell.length_b   1.000
_cell.length_c   1.000
_cell.angle_alpha   90.00
_cell.angle_beta   90.00
_cell.angle_gamma   90.00
#
_symmetry.space_group_name_H-M   'P 1'
#
loop_
_entity.id
_entity.type
_entity.pdbx_description
1 polymer ?
#
loop_
_entity_poly.entity_id
_entity_poly.type
_entity_poly.pdbx_seq_one_letter_code
_entity_poly.pdbx_strand_id
1 'polypeptide(L)'
;MKIICIAFFFLFVSISDAQVKSIELPEGEQEVKITRVTPVLSFYIDKLENIYLEKEPINLNDIGLKLDQAIKTIPEQNRLRTVIFLYIDKQTPYSTVDKLKTEIASLNIRKIVYKTGSIEDKDFFKGVYRKNYPQYNAMTMSEEPTVEIPTFVPISKSGSTKNIPPPPLPPLHWTYLLEKEIYSNQKQIIEKTLSDREISCITATNKGIIYNSELIQSQDNEALLELFKSLNVLFLDFDKDLSYNSYIETLKSFKGIYKLLERSKKKAFLVELSSQIKAIHNGSEIDFCKNLD
;
A
#
# COMPACT_ATOMS: atom_id res chain seq x y z
N MET A 1 21.25 -24.32 -42.91
CA MET A 1 21.25 -23.93 -41.47
C MET A 1 20.54 -22.60 -41.32
N LYS A 2 19.30 -22.56 -40.81
CA LYS A 2 18.60 -21.37 -40.25
C LYS A 2 17.13 -21.72 -39.95
N ILE A 3 16.88 -22.71 -39.09
CA ILE A 3 15.55 -22.95 -38.49
C ILE A 3 15.77 -23.48 -37.07
N ILE A 4 16.33 -22.67 -36.16
CA ILE A 4 16.44 -23.03 -34.73
C ILE A 4 15.97 -21.89 -33.80
N CYS A 5 15.88 -20.63 -34.27
CA CYS A 5 15.55 -19.50 -33.37
C CYS A 5 14.06 -19.28 -33.04
N ILE A 6 13.11 -19.90 -33.76
CA ILE A 6 11.66 -19.62 -33.55
C ILE A 6 11.06 -20.50 -32.44
N ALA A 7 11.58 -21.72 -32.24
CA ALA A 7 11.08 -22.62 -31.20
C ALA A 7 11.44 -22.16 -29.77
N PHE A 8 12.57 -21.47 -29.61
CA PHE A 8 13.02 -20.98 -28.31
C PHE A 8 12.14 -19.83 -27.78
N PHE A 9 11.62 -18.97 -28.67
CA PHE A 9 10.76 -17.84 -28.28
C PHE A 9 9.35 -18.29 -27.84
N PHE A 10 8.79 -19.33 -28.47
CA PHE A 10 7.49 -19.89 -28.06
C PHE A 10 7.54 -20.64 -26.72
N LEU A 11 8.68 -21.25 -26.38
CA LEU A 11 8.90 -21.90 -25.09
C LEU A 11 8.91 -20.87 -23.94
N PHE A 12 9.56 -19.73 -24.09
CA PHE A 12 9.61 -18.71 -23.03
C PHE A 12 8.24 -18.10 -22.69
N VAL A 13 7.41 -17.78 -23.70
CA VAL A 13 6.07 -17.21 -23.45
C VAL A 13 5.14 -18.21 -22.75
N SER A 14 5.26 -19.50 -23.08
CA SER A 14 4.44 -20.56 -22.48
C SER A 14 4.82 -20.83 -21.02
N ILE A 15 6.09 -20.62 -20.65
CA ILE A 15 6.58 -20.82 -19.27
C ILE A 15 6.00 -19.73 -18.35
N SER A 16 6.02 -18.46 -18.78
CA SER A 16 5.46 -17.36 -17.99
C SER A 16 3.95 -17.49 -17.76
N ASP A 17 3.18 -17.85 -18.80
CA ASP A 17 1.73 -18.09 -18.64
C ASP A 17 1.43 -19.32 -17.76
N ALA A 18 2.28 -20.35 -17.76
CA ALA A 18 2.11 -21.52 -16.89
C ALA A 18 2.50 -21.23 -15.43
N GLN A 19 3.51 -20.40 -15.20
CA GLN A 19 3.92 -19.98 -13.86
C GLN A 19 2.85 -19.11 -13.19
N VAL A 20 2.26 -18.16 -13.92
CA VAL A 20 1.14 -17.35 -13.42
C VAL A 20 -0.08 -18.21 -13.06
N LYS A 21 -0.36 -19.26 -13.85
CA LYS A 21 -1.46 -20.21 -13.55
C LYS A 21 -1.23 -21.08 -12.32
N SER A 22 0.00 -21.17 -11.82
CA SER A 22 0.34 -21.98 -10.64
C SER A 22 0.16 -21.26 -9.31
N ILE A 23 -0.14 -19.96 -9.35
CA ILE A 23 -0.35 -19.13 -8.17
C ILE A 23 -1.67 -19.52 -7.48
N GLU A 24 -1.59 -19.91 -6.22
CA GLU A 24 -2.76 -20.14 -5.38
C GLU A 24 -3.07 -18.89 -4.57
N LEU A 25 -4.15 -18.17 -4.92
CA LEU A 25 -4.52 -16.96 -4.18
C LEU A 25 -5.17 -17.31 -2.82
N PRO A 26 -5.09 -16.39 -1.83
CA PRO A 26 -5.88 -16.49 -0.60
C PRO A 26 -7.39 -16.58 -0.89
N GLU A 27 -8.15 -17.20 -0.01
CA GLU A 27 -9.59 -17.35 -0.17
C GLU A 27 -10.31 -16.00 -0.34
N GLY A 28 -11.26 -15.93 -1.27
CA GLY A 28 -11.92 -14.68 -1.64
C GLY A 28 -13.31 -14.54 -1.03
N GLU A 29 -13.59 -13.36 -0.47
CA GLU A 29 -14.92 -13.05 0.11
C GLU A 29 -15.52 -11.72 -0.38
N GLN A 30 -14.78 -10.90 -1.15
CA GLN A 30 -15.21 -9.52 -1.42
C GLN A 30 -15.07 -9.10 -2.87
N GLU A 31 -16.11 -8.43 -3.36
CA GLU A 31 -16.09 -7.67 -4.61
C GLU A 31 -15.56 -6.25 -4.36
N VAL A 32 -14.51 -5.87 -5.08
CA VAL A 32 -13.96 -4.53 -5.19
C VAL A 32 -14.62 -3.84 -6.36
N LYS A 33 -15.26 -2.69 -6.12
CA LYS A 33 -15.85 -1.87 -7.18
C LYS A 33 -14.77 -1.05 -7.87
N ILE A 34 -14.42 -1.41 -9.11
CA ILE A 34 -13.54 -0.62 -9.98
C ILE A 34 -14.30 -0.30 -11.25
N THR A 35 -14.21 0.94 -11.71
CA THR A 35 -14.80 1.35 -12.99
C THR A 35 -13.91 0.86 -14.12
N ARG A 36 -14.50 0.33 -15.20
CA ARG A 36 -13.77 -0.23 -16.36
C ARG A 36 -12.79 0.74 -17.04
N VAL A 37 -12.92 2.04 -16.79
CA VAL A 37 -12.06 3.10 -17.34
C VAL A 37 -10.82 3.39 -16.48
N THR A 38 -10.69 2.75 -15.33
CA THR A 38 -9.53 2.93 -14.45
C THR A 38 -8.36 2.10 -14.99
N PRO A 39 -7.19 2.70 -15.30
CA PRO A 39 -6.02 1.93 -15.69
C PRO A 39 -5.62 0.97 -14.57
N VAL A 40 -5.33 -0.27 -14.95
CA VAL A 40 -4.86 -1.31 -14.03
C VAL A 40 -3.52 -1.81 -14.51
N LEU A 41 -2.59 -1.95 -13.58
CA LEU A 41 -1.37 -2.71 -13.76
C LEU A 41 -1.35 -3.87 -12.75
N SER A 42 -0.87 -5.04 -13.18
CA SER A 42 -0.93 -6.27 -12.39
C SER A 42 0.46 -6.79 -12.09
N PHE A 43 0.76 -7.03 -10.81
CA PHE A 43 1.90 -7.84 -10.41
C PHE A 43 1.46 -9.25 -10.09
N TYR A 44 2.32 -10.20 -10.45
CA TYR A 44 2.18 -11.61 -10.12
C TYR A 44 3.39 -12.06 -9.32
N ILE A 45 3.17 -12.78 -8.23
CA ILE A 45 4.24 -13.40 -7.44
C ILE A 45 3.88 -14.87 -7.25
N ASP A 46 4.75 -15.74 -7.75
CA ASP A 46 4.59 -17.18 -7.58
C ASP A 46 5.16 -17.70 -6.25
N LYS A 47 4.88 -18.96 -5.94
CA LYS A 47 5.37 -19.65 -4.74
C LYS A 47 6.89 -19.74 -4.62
N LEU A 48 7.63 -19.48 -5.70
CA LEU A 48 9.09 -19.43 -5.73
C LEU A 48 9.61 -17.98 -5.62
N GLU A 49 8.71 -17.04 -5.33
CA GLU A 49 8.98 -15.61 -5.21
C GLU A 49 9.45 -14.97 -6.53
N ASN A 50 9.17 -15.58 -7.69
CA ASN A 50 9.40 -14.92 -8.96
C ASN A 50 8.34 -13.84 -9.16
N ILE A 51 8.78 -12.65 -9.55
CA ILE A 51 7.92 -11.47 -9.68
C ILE A 51 7.74 -11.15 -11.16
N TYR A 52 6.51 -10.87 -11.56
CA TYR A 52 6.15 -10.45 -12.91
C TYR A 52 5.33 -9.17 -12.86
N LEU A 53 5.56 -8.27 -13.81
CA LEU A 53 4.67 -7.16 -14.11
C LEU A 53 3.94 -7.49 -15.42
N GLU A 54 2.62 -7.60 -15.35
CA GLU A 54 1.75 -8.19 -16.38
C GLU A 54 2.18 -9.62 -16.73
N LYS A 55 3.15 -9.76 -17.63
CA LYS A 55 3.71 -11.05 -18.07
C LYS A 55 5.23 -11.04 -18.15
N GLU A 56 5.85 -9.91 -17.85
CA GLU A 56 7.29 -9.75 -17.94
C GLU A 56 7.93 -10.07 -16.59
N PRO A 57 8.89 -11.01 -16.52
CA PRO A 57 9.64 -11.25 -15.30
C PRO A 57 10.47 -10.02 -14.94
N ILE A 58 10.48 -9.68 -13.66
CA ILE A 58 11.22 -8.55 -13.13
C ILE A 58 11.98 -8.94 -11.86
N ASN A 59 13.16 -8.37 -11.68
CA ASN A 59 13.84 -8.48 -10.40
C ASN A 59 13.23 -7.49 -9.42
N LEU A 60 13.29 -7.83 -8.13
CA LEU A 60 12.79 -6.99 -7.04
C LEU A 60 13.37 -5.57 -7.08
N ASN A 61 14.67 -5.43 -7.37
CA ASN A 61 15.35 -4.13 -7.43
C ASN A 61 14.97 -3.28 -8.66
N ASP A 62 14.33 -3.89 -9.67
CA ASP A 62 13.94 -3.21 -10.91
C ASP A 62 12.46 -2.80 -10.91
N ILE A 63 11.70 -3.12 -9.84
CA ILE A 63 10.25 -2.87 -9.77
C ILE A 63 9.93 -1.40 -9.99
N GLY A 64 10.54 -0.48 -9.23
CA GLY A 64 10.24 0.95 -9.36
C GLY A 64 10.48 1.48 -10.78
N LEU A 65 11.60 1.10 -11.41
CA LEU A 65 11.92 1.49 -12.78
C LEU A 65 10.91 0.93 -13.79
N LYS A 66 10.63 -0.37 -13.73
CA LYS A 66 9.72 -1.06 -14.65
C LYS A 66 8.29 -0.56 -14.51
N LEU A 67 7.85 -0.30 -13.29
CA LEU A 67 6.54 0.25 -13.00
C LEU A 67 6.40 1.70 -13.52
N ASP A 68 7.41 2.55 -13.33
CA ASP A 68 7.42 3.90 -13.88
C ASP A 68 7.35 3.89 -15.43
N GLN A 69 8.10 3.00 -16.07
CA GLN A 69 8.03 2.79 -17.53
C GLN A 69 6.63 2.38 -17.98
N ALA A 70 5.99 1.43 -17.28
CA ALA A 70 4.63 0.99 -17.58
C ALA A 70 3.60 2.11 -17.37
N ILE A 71 3.75 2.94 -16.34
CA ILE A 71 2.84 4.07 -16.08
C ILE A 71 2.96 5.14 -17.17
N LYS A 72 4.15 5.35 -17.73
CA LYS A 72 4.35 6.33 -18.80
C LYS A 72 3.59 5.98 -20.07
N THR A 73 3.27 4.71 -20.32
CA THR A 73 2.43 4.29 -21.46
C THR A 73 0.95 4.63 -21.25
N ILE A 74 0.52 4.87 -20.02
CA ILE A 74 -0.83 5.31 -19.68
C ILE A 74 -0.96 6.82 -20.00
N PRO A 75 -2.07 7.26 -20.62
CA PRO A 75 -2.34 8.68 -20.84
C PRO A 75 -2.22 9.51 -19.56
N GLU A 76 -1.56 10.66 -19.64
CA GLU A 76 -1.18 11.49 -18.48
C GLU A 76 -2.35 11.76 -17.53
N GLN A 77 -3.51 12.13 -18.07
CA GLN A 77 -4.75 12.41 -17.33
C GLN A 77 -5.25 11.23 -16.49
N ASN A 78 -4.79 10.01 -16.78
CA ASN A 78 -5.21 8.79 -16.12
C ASN A 78 -4.13 8.18 -15.20
N ARG A 79 -2.88 8.65 -15.26
CA ARG A 79 -1.76 8.08 -14.48
C ARG A 79 -2.00 8.08 -12.98
N LEU A 80 -2.52 9.20 -12.43
CA LEU A 80 -2.87 9.33 -11.01
C LEU A 80 -4.05 8.44 -10.57
N ARG A 81 -4.79 7.88 -11.53
CA ARG A 81 -5.94 7.01 -11.26
C ARG A 81 -5.57 5.53 -11.26
N THR A 82 -4.36 5.18 -11.69
CA THR A 82 -3.87 3.81 -11.81
C THR A 82 -4.09 3.03 -10.51
N VAL A 83 -4.58 1.79 -10.67
CA VAL A 83 -4.74 0.83 -9.58
C VAL A 83 -3.79 -0.33 -9.84
N ILE A 84 -3.12 -0.77 -8.78
CA ILE A 84 -2.22 -1.92 -8.86
C ILE A 84 -2.94 -3.16 -8.34
N PHE A 85 -3.01 -4.20 -9.15
CA PHE A 85 -3.50 -5.52 -8.76
C PHE A 85 -2.34 -6.40 -8.34
N LEU A 86 -2.50 -7.08 -7.22
CA LEU A 86 -1.49 -7.98 -6.69
C LEU A 86 -2.05 -9.41 -6.65
N TYR A 87 -1.56 -10.24 -7.56
CA TYR A 87 -1.83 -11.68 -7.63
C TYR A 87 -0.66 -12.42 -7.00
N ILE A 88 -0.73 -12.67 -5.71
CA ILE A 88 0.40 -13.21 -4.93
C ILE A 88 0.00 -14.56 -4.39
N ASP A 89 0.89 -15.55 -4.54
CA ASP A 89 0.68 -16.88 -3.99
C ASP A 89 0.54 -16.80 -2.46
N LYS A 90 -0.44 -17.50 -1.91
CA LYS A 90 -0.81 -17.45 -0.49
C LYS A 90 0.36 -17.82 0.43
N GLN A 91 1.31 -18.64 -0.04
CA GLN A 91 2.48 -19.06 0.75
C GLN A 91 3.67 -18.10 0.66
N THR A 92 3.59 -17.06 -0.19
CA THR A 92 4.67 -16.08 -0.34
C THR A 92 4.97 -15.40 1.01
N PRO A 93 6.25 -15.29 1.43
CA PRO A 93 6.62 -14.50 2.60
C PRO A 93 6.16 -13.04 2.47
N TYR A 94 5.57 -12.49 3.53
CA TYR A 94 5.09 -11.11 3.53
C TYR A 94 6.22 -10.10 3.31
N SER A 95 7.45 -10.42 3.71
CA SER A 95 8.61 -9.56 3.48
C SER A 95 8.84 -9.23 2.00
N THR A 96 8.51 -10.15 1.08
CA THR A 96 8.57 -9.91 -0.36
C THR A 96 7.44 -8.98 -0.82
N VAL A 97 6.24 -9.13 -0.23
CA VAL A 97 5.09 -8.26 -0.47
C VAL A 97 5.33 -6.84 0.04
N ASP A 98 5.95 -6.69 1.20
CA ASP A 98 6.28 -5.38 1.77
C ASP A 98 7.32 -4.63 0.93
N LYS A 99 8.34 -5.31 0.41
CA LYS A 99 9.29 -4.70 -0.53
C LYS A 99 8.60 -4.25 -1.81
N LEU A 100 7.73 -5.09 -2.39
CA LEU A 100 6.90 -4.68 -3.55
C LEU A 100 6.07 -3.43 -3.24
N LYS A 101 5.40 -3.39 -2.07
CA LYS A 101 4.61 -2.22 -1.64
C LYS A 101 5.48 -0.97 -1.47
N THR A 102 6.72 -1.12 -1.00
CA THR A 102 7.69 -0.02 -0.86
C THR A 102 8.04 0.57 -2.22
N GLU A 103 8.36 -0.29 -3.18
CA GLU A 103 8.65 0.12 -4.56
C GLU A 103 7.45 0.78 -5.22
N ILE A 104 6.23 0.24 -5.05
CA ILE A 104 5.00 0.88 -5.53
C ILE A 104 4.79 2.26 -4.87
N ALA A 105 5.01 2.36 -3.55
CA ALA A 105 4.84 3.60 -2.80
C ALA A 105 5.83 4.68 -3.25
N SER A 106 7.04 4.30 -3.71
CA SER A 106 8.07 5.23 -4.21
C SER A 106 7.60 6.08 -5.40
N LEU A 107 6.59 5.62 -6.15
CA LEU A 107 5.97 6.32 -7.28
C LEU A 107 4.68 7.07 -6.87
N ASN A 108 4.46 7.23 -5.56
CA ASN A 108 3.26 7.83 -4.95
C ASN A 108 1.94 7.13 -5.36
N ILE A 109 2.00 5.86 -5.71
CA ILE A 109 0.82 5.05 -6.02
C ILE A 109 0.28 4.45 -4.73
N ARG A 110 -0.96 4.81 -4.41
CA ARG A 110 -1.60 4.38 -3.16
C ARG A 110 -2.75 3.40 -3.32
N LYS A 111 -3.17 3.08 -4.54
CA LYS A 111 -4.34 2.23 -4.78
C LYS A 111 -3.89 0.82 -5.10
N ILE A 112 -3.99 -0.06 -4.11
CA ILE A 112 -3.65 -1.48 -4.25
C ILE A 112 -4.91 -2.32 -4.05
N VAL A 113 -5.05 -3.35 -4.89
CA VAL A 113 -6.02 -4.42 -4.71
C VAL A 113 -5.28 -5.74 -4.62
N TYR A 114 -5.38 -6.35 -3.44
CA TYR A 114 -4.93 -7.70 -3.21
C TYR A 114 -5.95 -8.68 -3.78
N LYS A 115 -5.57 -9.43 -4.81
CA LYS A 115 -6.48 -10.37 -5.48
C LYS A 115 -6.62 -11.64 -4.66
N THR A 116 -7.84 -12.17 -4.63
CA THR A 116 -8.24 -13.36 -3.85
C THR A 116 -9.17 -14.25 -4.68
N GLY A 117 -9.30 -15.53 -4.32
CA GLY A 117 -10.11 -16.50 -5.05
C GLY A 117 -9.36 -17.10 -6.24
N SER A 118 -9.92 -16.97 -7.45
CA SER A 118 -9.29 -17.49 -8.67
C SER A 118 -8.61 -16.38 -9.47
N ILE A 119 -7.59 -16.76 -10.26
CA ILE A 119 -6.87 -15.90 -11.20
C ILE A 119 -7.65 -15.73 -12.50
N GLU A 120 -8.70 -16.54 -12.73
CA GLU A 120 -9.51 -16.48 -13.94
C GLU A 120 -10.08 -15.08 -14.21
N ASP A 121 -10.06 -14.68 -15.49
CA ASP A 121 -10.46 -13.35 -15.98
C ASP A 121 -11.88 -12.90 -15.57
N LYS A 122 -12.74 -13.85 -15.15
CA LYS A 122 -14.11 -13.57 -14.69
C LYS A 122 -14.16 -13.00 -13.28
N ASP A 123 -13.09 -13.15 -12.49
CA ASP A 123 -13.00 -12.74 -11.09
C ASP A 123 -12.31 -11.38 -10.90
N PHE A 124 -12.38 -10.49 -11.91
CA PHE A 124 -11.80 -9.15 -11.88
C PHE A 124 -12.15 -8.36 -10.60
N PHE A 125 -13.34 -8.58 -10.05
CA PHE A 125 -13.79 -7.88 -8.85
C PHE A 125 -13.38 -8.56 -7.54
N LYS A 126 -12.94 -9.81 -7.49
CA LYS A 126 -12.62 -10.45 -6.20
C LYS A 126 -11.29 -9.95 -5.63
N GLY A 127 -11.32 -9.35 -4.44
CA GLY A 127 -10.11 -8.86 -3.78
C GLY A 127 -10.35 -7.99 -2.55
N VAL A 128 -9.25 -7.55 -1.95
CA VAL A 128 -9.23 -6.61 -0.82
C VAL A 128 -8.58 -5.30 -1.29
N TYR A 129 -9.39 -4.24 -1.37
CA TYR A 129 -8.86 -2.90 -1.59
C TYR A 129 -8.19 -2.38 -0.31
N ARG A 130 -6.96 -1.89 -0.44
CA ARG A 130 -6.21 -1.25 0.64
C ARG A 130 -5.47 -0.05 0.09
N LYS A 131 -5.47 1.04 0.86
CA LYS A 131 -4.60 2.17 0.58
C LYS A 131 -3.18 1.79 0.97
N ASN A 132 -2.22 1.89 0.04
CA ASN A 132 -0.81 1.71 0.34
C ASN A 132 -0.30 2.84 1.24
N TYR A 133 0.78 2.56 1.96
CA TYR A 133 1.43 3.58 2.77
C TYR A 133 2.07 4.68 1.90
N PRO A 134 2.33 5.88 2.47
CA PRO A 134 3.00 6.97 1.77
C PRO A 134 4.41 6.59 1.30
N GLN A 135 4.90 7.31 0.29
CA GLN A 135 6.31 7.36 -0.03
C GLN A 135 7.12 7.89 1.17
N TYR A 136 8.21 7.22 1.51
CA TYR A 136 9.21 7.77 2.44
C TYR A 136 9.83 9.06 1.85
N ASN A 137 9.94 10.11 2.67
CA ASN A 137 10.38 11.45 2.24
C ASN A 137 9.47 12.13 1.19
N ALA A 138 8.16 11.92 1.26
CA ALA A 138 7.17 12.67 0.46
C ALA A 138 7.16 14.20 0.71
N MET A 139 8.08 14.74 1.53
CA MET A 139 8.41 16.17 1.58
C MET A 139 9.84 16.40 2.08
N THR A 140 10.77 16.53 1.13
CA THR A 140 11.78 17.60 1.04
C THR A 140 12.23 17.67 -0.43
N MET A 141 11.32 18.04 -1.34
CA MET A 141 11.76 19.01 -2.34
C MET A 141 11.92 20.29 -1.54
N SER A 142 13.15 20.76 -1.49
CA SER A 142 13.54 22.07 -1.00
C SER A 142 12.41 23.09 -1.18
N GLU A 143 12.17 23.90 -0.16
CA GLU A 143 11.95 25.32 -0.40
C GLU A 143 13.16 25.83 -1.20
N GLU A 144 13.22 25.52 -2.50
CA GLU A 144 14.02 26.30 -3.43
C GLU A 144 13.19 27.55 -3.75
N PRO A 145 13.78 28.75 -3.59
CA PRO A 145 13.08 29.98 -3.88
C PRO A 145 12.76 30.05 -5.37
N THR A 146 11.51 30.41 -5.68
CA THR A 146 11.12 31.04 -6.96
C THR A 146 11.54 30.31 -8.23
N VAL A 147 10.77 29.29 -8.65
CA VAL A 147 10.49 29.15 -10.08
C VAL A 147 9.31 30.06 -10.35
N GLU A 148 9.57 31.17 -11.05
CA GLU A 148 8.54 32.01 -11.63
C GLU A 148 7.51 31.11 -12.32
N ILE A 149 6.29 31.11 -11.79
CA ILE A 149 5.13 30.62 -12.52
C ILE A 149 5.19 31.35 -13.87
N PRO A 150 5.23 30.66 -15.03
CA PRO A 150 5.12 31.34 -16.29
C PRO A 150 3.82 32.12 -16.22
N THR A 151 3.95 33.45 -16.20
CA THR A 151 2.82 34.36 -16.19
C THR A 151 2.01 34.01 -17.43
N PHE A 152 0.94 33.23 -17.24
CA PHE A 152 -0.09 33.08 -18.25
C PHE A 152 -0.60 34.50 -18.46
N VAL A 153 -0.13 35.15 -19.53
CA VAL A 153 -0.76 36.36 -20.02
C VAL A 153 -2.17 35.95 -20.39
N PRO A 154 -3.20 36.34 -19.62
CA PRO A 154 -4.55 35.97 -19.98
C PRO A 154 -4.84 36.72 -21.27
N ILE A 155 -5.14 35.98 -22.33
CA ILE A 155 -5.79 36.53 -23.51
C ILE A 155 -7.01 37.28 -22.98
N SER A 156 -6.97 38.60 -23.12
CA SER A 156 -7.96 39.54 -22.58
C SER A 156 -9.33 39.23 -23.17
N LYS A 157 -10.11 38.41 -22.47
CA LYS A 157 -11.56 38.41 -22.60
C LYS A 157 -12.11 39.28 -21.50
N SER A 158 -12.47 40.48 -21.90
CA SER A 158 -13.29 41.43 -21.16
C SER A 158 -14.43 40.70 -20.46
N GLY A 159 -14.37 40.69 -19.14
CA GLY A 159 -15.35 40.03 -18.26
C GLY A 159 -15.04 40.42 -16.82
N SER A 160 -15.58 41.57 -16.41
CA SER A 160 -15.55 42.05 -15.02
C SER A 160 -16.01 40.94 -14.07
N THR A 161 -15.08 40.27 -13.41
CA THR A 161 -15.35 39.39 -12.27
C THR A 161 -14.56 39.94 -11.09
N LYS A 162 -15.29 40.25 -10.01
CA LYS A 162 -14.72 40.73 -8.75
C LYS A 162 -13.63 39.75 -8.31
N ASN A 163 -12.42 40.25 -8.09
CA ASN A 163 -11.30 39.49 -7.53
C ASN A 163 -11.63 39.06 -6.09
N ILE A 164 -12.37 37.95 -5.95
CA ILE A 164 -12.52 37.26 -4.67
C ILE A 164 -11.28 36.35 -4.56
N PRO A 165 -10.42 36.54 -3.55
CA PRO A 165 -9.32 35.60 -3.33
C PRO A 165 -9.92 34.21 -3.13
N PRO A 166 -9.31 33.15 -3.72
CA PRO A 166 -9.82 31.80 -3.55
C PRO A 166 -9.94 31.49 -2.05
N PRO A 167 -11.03 30.83 -1.61
CA PRO A 167 -11.22 30.53 -0.21
C PRO A 167 -10.02 29.71 0.32
N PRO A 168 -9.60 29.94 1.57
CA PRO A 168 -8.50 29.20 2.16
C PRO A 168 -8.81 27.70 2.11
N LEU A 169 -7.80 26.91 1.71
CA LEU A 169 -7.93 25.46 1.65
C LEU A 169 -8.31 24.92 3.05
N PRO A 170 -9.27 23.99 3.15
CA PRO A 170 -9.62 23.39 4.42
C PRO A 170 -8.41 22.67 5.02
N PRO A 171 -8.25 22.67 6.35
CA PRO A 171 -7.16 21.97 7.00
C PRO A 171 -7.24 20.47 6.69
N LEU A 172 -6.08 19.87 6.42
CA LEU A 172 -5.98 18.43 6.17
C LEU A 172 -6.43 17.65 7.42
N HIS A 173 -7.16 16.56 7.21
CA HIS A 173 -7.58 15.70 8.31
C HIS A 173 -6.36 15.10 9.04
N TRP A 174 -6.39 15.07 10.38
CA TRP A 174 -5.21 14.72 11.20
C TRP A 174 -4.62 13.33 10.89
N THR A 175 -5.43 12.36 10.47
CA THR A 175 -4.94 11.02 10.10
C THR A 175 -4.06 11.05 8.85
N TYR A 176 -4.35 11.97 7.91
CA TYR A 176 -3.52 12.15 6.71
C TYR A 176 -2.14 12.72 7.07
N LEU A 177 -2.12 13.71 7.99
CA LEU A 177 -0.88 14.29 8.49
C LEU A 177 -0.05 13.24 9.24
N LEU A 178 -0.69 12.48 10.13
CA LEU A 178 -0.06 11.38 10.85
C LEU A 178 0.62 10.38 9.90
N GLU A 179 -0.09 9.80 8.91
CA GLU A 179 0.52 8.84 7.98
C GLU A 179 1.76 9.43 7.30
N LYS A 180 1.68 10.71 6.87
CA LYS A 180 2.76 11.39 6.17
C LYS A 180 3.97 11.64 7.07
N GLU A 181 3.74 12.09 8.30
CA GLU A 181 4.79 12.44 9.25
C GLU A 181 5.50 11.19 9.79
N ILE A 182 4.76 10.11 10.02
CA ILE A 182 5.33 8.80 10.38
C ILE A 182 6.23 8.26 9.27
N TYR A 183 5.91 8.54 8.00
CA TYR A 183 6.76 8.19 6.85
C TYR A 183 7.86 9.24 6.55
N SER A 184 8.33 9.94 7.58
CA SER A 184 9.50 10.81 7.55
C SER A 184 10.58 10.31 8.52
N ASN A 185 11.76 10.92 8.49
CA ASN A 185 12.83 10.71 9.48
C ASN A 185 12.92 11.86 10.51
N GLN A 186 11.90 12.72 10.59
CA GLN A 186 11.95 13.91 11.44
C GLN A 186 11.38 13.61 12.83
N LYS A 187 12.23 13.10 13.73
CA LYS A 187 11.87 12.70 15.10
C LYS A 187 10.99 13.70 15.83
N GLN A 188 11.38 14.98 15.83
CA GLN A 188 10.63 16.04 16.52
C GLN A 188 9.21 16.23 15.96
N ILE A 189 9.02 16.08 14.64
CA ILE A 189 7.69 16.16 14.02
C ILE A 189 6.86 14.95 14.44
N ILE A 190 7.44 13.75 14.36
CA ILE A 190 6.77 12.52 14.76
C ILE A 190 6.34 12.59 16.23
N GLU A 191 7.24 12.95 17.15
CA GLU A 191 6.94 13.09 18.57
C GLU A 191 5.83 14.12 18.83
N LYS A 192 5.89 15.28 18.19
CA LYS A 192 4.84 16.30 18.29
C LYS A 192 3.49 15.80 17.76
N THR A 193 3.50 15.03 16.68
CA THR A 193 2.28 14.44 16.12
C THR A 193 1.75 13.31 16.99
N LEU A 194 2.54 12.71 17.87
CA LEU A 194 2.09 11.64 18.74
C LEU A 194 1.78 12.10 20.18
N SER A 195 2.22 13.28 20.59
CA SER A 195 2.20 13.72 22.01
C SER A 195 0.84 13.63 22.70
N ASP A 196 -0.23 13.90 21.98
CA ASP A 196 -1.59 14.02 22.55
C ASP A 196 -2.47 12.81 22.18
N ARG A 197 -1.85 11.66 21.86
CA ARG A 197 -2.55 10.48 21.34
C ARG A 197 -2.20 9.23 22.15
N GLU A 198 -3.24 8.48 22.50
CA GLU A 198 -3.12 7.11 22.98
C GLU A 198 -2.66 6.23 21.81
N ILE A 199 -1.42 5.75 21.85
CA ILE A 199 -0.84 4.94 20.79
C ILE A 199 -0.40 3.59 21.31
N SER A 200 -0.41 2.59 20.44
CA SER A 200 0.33 1.35 20.69
C SER A 200 0.71 0.67 19.39
N CYS A 201 1.54 -0.36 19.51
CA CYS A 201 2.05 -1.15 18.40
C CYS A 201 1.61 -2.60 18.55
N ILE A 202 1.31 -3.21 17.42
CA ILE A 202 0.90 -4.61 17.32
C ILE A 202 1.64 -5.28 16.19
N THR A 203 1.91 -6.57 16.33
CA THR A 203 2.61 -7.35 15.32
C THR A 203 1.70 -8.46 14.80
N ALA A 204 1.44 -8.47 13.49
CA ALA A 204 0.75 -9.57 12.85
C ALA A 204 1.69 -10.76 12.64
N THR A 205 1.20 -11.94 12.99
CA THR A 205 1.91 -13.23 12.88
C THR A 205 1.03 -14.24 12.16
N ASN A 206 1.58 -15.40 11.79
CA ASN A 206 0.78 -16.50 11.24
C ASN A 206 -0.26 -17.06 12.22
N LYS A 207 -0.17 -16.73 13.52
CA LYS A 207 -1.05 -17.24 14.58
C LYS A 207 -2.08 -16.21 15.06
N GLY A 208 -2.00 -14.95 14.60
CA GLY A 208 -2.80 -13.84 15.11
C GLY A 208 -1.98 -12.58 15.36
N ILE A 209 -2.47 -11.71 16.25
CA ILE A 209 -1.89 -10.42 16.57
C ILE A 209 -1.20 -10.48 17.93
N ILE A 210 0.06 -10.07 18.02
CA ILE A 210 0.76 -9.88 19.29
C ILE A 210 0.53 -8.44 19.77
N TYR A 211 0.07 -8.30 21.00
CA TYR A 211 -0.11 -7.03 21.70
C TYR A 211 0.33 -7.20 23.16
N ASN A 212 1.26 -6.38 23.65
CA ASN A 212 1.79 -6.48 25.02
C ASN A 212 2.27 -7.90 25.41
N SER A 213 2.93 -8.60 24.49
CA SER A 213 3.36 -10.02 24.63
C SER A 213 2.22 -11.05 24.70
N GLU A 214 0.96 -10.65 24.53
CA GLU A 214 -0.19 -11.54 24.46
C GLU A 214 -0.59 -11.80 23.01
N LEU A 215 -0.99 -13.04 22.71
CA LEU A 215 -1.48 -13.43 21.39
C LEU A 215 -3.01 -13.31 21.33
N ILE A 216 -3.49 -12.34 20.57
CA ILE A 216 -4.90 -12.18 20.20
C ILE A 216 -5.14 -12.95 18.91
N GLN A 217 -6.02 -13.95 18.96
CA GLN A 217 -6.40 -14.72 17.78
C GLN A 217 -7.17 -13.85 16.77
N SER A 218 -6.97 -14.04 15.47
CA SER A 218 -7.61 -13.23 14.42
C SER A 218 -9.15 -13.29 14.43
N GLN A 219 -9.72 -14.36 14.99
CA GLN A 219 -11.15 -14.58 15.18
C GLN A 219 -11.72 -14.03 16.49
N ASP A 220 -10.87 -13.57 17.42
CA ASP A 220 -11.29 -13.00 18.69
C ASP A 220 -11.74 -11.54 18.52
N ASN A 221 -12.98 -11.39 18.06
CA ASN A 221 -13.54 -10.07 17.82
C ASN A 221 -13.67 -9.23 19.09
N GLU A 222 -13.82 -9.83 20.27
CA GLU A 222 -13.99 -9.09 21.53
C GLU A 222 -12.69 -8.40 21.93
N ALA A 223 -11.60 -9.15 22.00
CA ALA A 223 -10.28 -8.61 22.29
C ALA A 223 -9.84 -7.57 21.25
N LEU A 224 -10.07 -7.84 19.96
CA LEU A 224 -9.76 -6.87 18.90
C LEU A 224 -10.62 -5.60 18.99
N LEU A 225 -11.90 -5.70 19.36
CA LEU A 225 -12.77 -4.53 19.55
C LEU A 225 -12.30 -3.66 20.72
N GLU A 226 -11.88 -4.27 21.83
CA GLU A 226 -11.34 -3.56 22.98
C GLU A 226 -10.07 -2.80 22.62
N LEU A 227 -9.15 -3.48 21.94
CA LEU A 227 -7.91 -2.89 21.43
C LEU A 227 -8.19 -1.67 20.52
N PHE A 228 -9.09 -1.81 19.55
CA PHE A 228 -9.41 -0.71 18.63
C PHE A 228 -10.18 0.45 19.30
N LYS A 229 -10.89 0.22 20.41
CA LYS A 229 -11.61 1.27 21.14
C LYS A 229 -10.73 2.00 22.16
N SER A 230 -9.71 1.33 22.69
CA SER A 230 -8.86 1.88 23.76
C SER A 230 -7.84 2.91 23.25
N LEU A 231 -7.51 2.90 21.96
CA LEU A 231 -6.41 3.71 21.40
C LEU A 231 -6.88 4.72 20.35
N ASN A 232 -6.08 5.76 20.13
CA ASN A 232 -6.23 6.69 19.00
C ASN A 232 -5.50 6.18 17.75
N VAL A 233 -4.32 5.58 17.91
CA VAL A 233 -3.49 5.07 16.81
C VAL A 233 -2.99 3.67 17.14
N LEU A 234 -3.06 2.78 16.16
CA LEU A 234 -2.46 1.46 16.21
C LEU A 234 -1.41 1.35 15.09
N PHE A 235 -0.15 1.14 15.46
CA PHE A 235 0.90 0.86 14.50
C PHE A 235 0.96 -0.65 14.26
N LEU A 236 0.75 -1.06 13.01
CA LEU A 236 0.81 -2.45 12.60
C LEU A 236 2.19 -2.76 12.02
N ASP A 237 2.84 -3.70 12.66
CA ASP A 237 4.04 -4.37 12.22
C ASP A 237 3.76 -5.81 11.80
N PHE A 238 4.75 -6.45 11.18
CA PHE A 238 4.65 -7.79 10.62
C PHE A 238 5.83 -8.63 11.10
N ASP A 239 5.52 -9.81 11.61
CA ASP A 239 6.52 -10.83 11.92
C ASP A 239 7.29 -11.24 10.66
N LYS A 240 8.56 -11.60 10.84
CA LYS A 240 9.45 -11.93 9.73
C LYS A 240 8.97 -13.15 8.93
N ASP A 241 8.33 -14.09 9.60
CA ASP A 241 7.88 -15.35 9.01
C ASP A 241 6.41 -15.28 8.56
N LEU A 242 5.76 -14.11 8.66
CA LEU A 242 4.37 -13.91 8.24
C LEU A 242 4.19 -14.29 6.76
N SER A 243 3.20 -15.13 6.48
CA SER A 243 2.79 -15.47 5.13
C SER A 243 1.84 -14.42 4.54
N TYR A 244 1.78 -14.34 3.22
CA TYR A 244 0.81 -13.49 2.53
C TYR A 244 -0.64 -13.86 2.87
N ASN A 245 -0.95 -15.15 3.03
CA ASN A 245 -2.27 -15.59 3.46
C ASN A 245 -2.66 -14.98 4.81
N SER A 246 -1.79 -15.11 5.82
CA SER A 246 -2.05 -14.58 7.17
C SER A 246 -2.10 -13.05 7.20
N TYR A 247 -1.36 -12.36 6.33
CA TYR A 247 -1.52 -10.92 6.11
C TYR A 247 -2.93 -10.58 5.61
N ILE A 248 -3.44 -11.29 4.60
CA ILE A 248 -4.78 -11.07 4.06
C ILE A 248 -5.87 -11.40 5.08
N GLU A 249 -5.72 -12.47 5.86
CA GLU A 249 -6.61 -12.79 6.98
C GLU A 249 -6.63 -11.67 8.03
N THR A 250 -5.46 -11.15 8.40
CA THR A 250 -5.35 -10.00 9.31
C THR A 250 -6.11 -8.78 8.79
N LEU A 251 -5.94 -8.44 7.50
CA LEU A 251 -6.67 -7.33 6.90
C LEU A 251 -8.20 -7.56 6.90
N LYS A 252 -8.65 -8.80 6.67
CA LYS A 252 -10.07 -9.16 6.72
C LYS A 252 -10.61 -9.00 8.14
N SER A 253 -9.92 -9.51 9.15
CA SER A 253 -10.29 -9.36 10.56
C SER A 253 -10.43 -7.88 10.93
N PHE A 254 -9.42 -7.05 10.66
CA PHE A 254 -9.48 -5.61 10.95
C PHE A 254 -10.61 -4.90 10.22
N LYS A 255 -10.88 -5.26 8.96
CA LYS A 255 -12.04 -4.73 8.23
C LYS A 255 -13.36 -5.11 8.91
N GLY A 256 -13.48 -6.35 9.41
CA GLY A 256 -14.60 -6.80 10.23
C GLY A 256 -14.80 -5.92 11.47
N ILE A 257 -13.72 -5.67 12.21
CA ILE A 257 -13.73 -4.79 13.38
C ILE A 257 -14.15 -3.35 13.01
N TYR A 258 -13.61 -2.78 11.93
CA TYR A 258 -14.00 -1.46 11.46
C TYR A 258 -15.48 -1.36 11.08
N LYS A 259 -16.07 -2.43 10.54
CA LYS A 259 -17.51 -2.51 10.24
C LYS A 259 -18.34 -2.52 11.53
N LEU A 260 -17.90 -3.27 12.54
CA LEU A 260 -18.55 -3.29 13.86
C LEU A 260 -18.45 -1.93 14.57
N LEU A 261 -17.39 -1.16 14.31
CA LEU A 261 -17.16 0.18 14.86
C LEU A 261 -17.67 1.32 13.98
N GLU A 262 -18.43 1.06 12.91
CA GLU A 262 -18.82 2.08 11.93
C GLU A 262 -19.57 3.26 12.56
N ARG A 263 -20.42 2.97 13.56
CA ARG A 263 -21.19 3.98 14.32
C ARG A 263 -20.47 4.49 15.58
N SER A 264 -19.30 3.93 15.91
CA SER A 264 -18.53 4.36 17.07
C SER A 264 -17.81 5.68 16.79
N LYS A 265 -17.85 6.60 17.76
CA LYS A 265 -17.06 7.84 17.72
C LYS A 265 -15.58 7.61 18.05
N LYS A 266 -15.26 6.52 18.76
CA LYS A 266 -13.88 6.14 19.12
C LYS A 266 -13.50 4.85 18.40
N LYS A 267 -12.48 4.95 17.55
CA LYS A 267 -11.81 3.81 16.90
C LYS A 267 -10.39 4.22 16.53
N ALA A 268 -9.43 3.33 16.77
CA ALA A 268 -8.04 3.55 16.44
C ALA A 268 -7.86 3.71 14.92
N PHE A 269 -6.99 4.64 14.54
CA PHE A 269 -6.50 4.74 13.19
C PHE A 269 -5.30 3.80 13.03
N LEU A 270 -5.43 2.80 12.15
CA LEU A 270 -4.40 1.80 11.91
C LEU A 270 -3.38 2.31 10.88
N VAL A 271 -2.11 2.33 11.26
CA VAL A 271 -0.98 2.74 10.40
C VAL A 271 -0.10 1.52 10.17
N GLU A 272 -0.01 1.06 8.92
CA GLU A 272 0.94 0.00 8.54
C GLU A 272 2.35 0.57 8.46
N LEU A 273 3.30 -0.08 9.13
CA LEU A 273 4.72 0.25 9.05
C LEU A 273 5.42 -0.71 8.09
N SER A 274 6.05 -0.16 7.04
CA SER A 274 6.95 -0.94 6.18
C SER A 274 8.23 -1.32 6.92
N SER A 275 8.87 -2.41 6.49
CA SER A 275 10.20 -2.78 6.99
C SER A 275 11.23 -1.67 6.76
N GLN A 276 11.11 -0.94 5.64
CA GLN A 276 11.95 0.22 5.34
C GLN A 276 11.79 1.33 6.39
N ILE A 277 10.55 1.74 6.71
CA ILE A 277 10.34 2.85 7.66
C ILE A 277 10.78 2.45 9.07
N LYS A 278 10.57 1.18 9.47
CA LYS A 278 11.05 0.67 10.75
C LYS A 278 12.57 0.69 10.85
N ALA A 279 13.28 0.28 9.80
CA ALA A 279 14.74 0.35 9.77
C ALA A 279 15.24 1.81 9.90
N ILE A 280 14.58 2.76 9.24
CA ILE A 280 14.91 4.19 9.31
C ILE A 280 14.66 4.75 10.70
N HIS A 281 13.50 4.43 11.31
CA HIS A 281 13.15 4.88 12.65
C HIS A 281 14.12 4.34 13.70
N ASN A 282 14.44 3.04 13.64
CA ASN A 282 15.43 2.42 14.52
C ASN A 282 16.81 3.09 14.38
N GLY A 283 17.27 3.32 13.14
CA GLY A 283 18.55 4.01 12.88
C GLY A 283 18.57 5.48 13.29
N SER A 284 17.40 6.10 13.46
CA SER A 284 17.24 7.50 13.87
C SER A 284 16.81 7.66 15.33
N GLU A 285 16.84 6.57 16.12
CA GLU A 285 16.40 6.51 17.52
C GLU A 285 14.98 7.07 17.72
N ILE A 286 14.10 6.84 16.75
CA ILE A 286 12.66 7.17 16.85
C ILE A 286 11.98 5.94 17.44
N ASP A 287 11.66 6.00 18.72
CA ASP A 287 10.93 4.93 19.42
C ASP A 287 9.59 5.45 19.95
N PHE A 288 8.52 4.98 19.31
CA PHE A 288 7.14 5.14 19.78
C PHE A 288 6.45 3.78 20.00
N CYS A 289 7.21 2.68 19.85
CA CYS A 289 6.79 1.31 20.11
C CYS A 289 7.67 0.76 21.25
N LYS A 290 7.53 1.32 22.45
CA LYS A 290 8.27 0.84 23.62
C LYS A 290 7.92 -0.63 23.84
N ASN A 291 8.93 -1.51 23.72
CA ASN A 291 8.89 -2.97 23.93
C ASN A 291 8.37 -3.82 22.76
N LEU A 292 9.14 -3.87 21.67
CA LEU A 292 9.16 -5.02 20.75
C LEU A 292 10.59 -5.56 20.67
N ASP A 293 11.09 -6.06 21.81
CA ASP A 293 12.27 -6.91 21.89
C ASP A 293 11.84 -8.38 21.98
#